data_AF-A0A2P7QST8-F1
#
_entry.id   AF-A0A2P7QST8-F1
#
_cell.length_a   1.000
_cell.length_b   1.000
_cell.length_c   1.000
_cell.angle_alpha   90.00
_cell.angle_beta   90.00
_cell.angle_gamma   90.00
#
_symmetry.space_group_name_H-M   'P 1'
#
loop_
_entity.id
_entity.type
_entity.pdbx_description
1 polymer ?
#
loop_
_entity_poly.entity_id
_entity_poly.type
_entity_poly.pdbx_seq_one_letter_code
_entity_poly.pdbx_strand_id
1 'polypeptide(L)'
;MTRDATLRLEDFIQAVQSQLDNAQAAMAIKARNLNLPLTFAIKDINLDLRAHVEFADSEIRIRPAGAGEKEASVFHLVFTAITRPAIEENAIALSEGPDEDSLDELADELTPEERKRLEWAGVRTVRQFQEAEEKGTVRSIGRVTNLPVERLRKALERASAPLVQRVEPVRVAPGNGDTPPLIRVTGRNLIRRGAPPQVRIGDRPVSILSSAPGELLLAPGDDQWAGELSVEPAPALASAMSFDLTAFAPPSIPAPAADRVAPPTPRQETWQ
;
A
#
# COMPACT_ATOMS: atom_id res chain seq x y z
N MET A 1 -2.31 48.31 -13.11
CA MET A 1 -1.34 47.22 -13.39
C MET A 1 -2.06 45.91 -13.17
N THR A 2 -2.74 45.43 -14.22
CA THR A 2 -3.65 44.28 -14.14
C THR A 2 -2.82 43.02 -14.36
N ARG A 3 -2.79 42.12 -13.38
CA ARG A 3 -1.99 40.90 -13.44
C ARG A 3 -2.62 39.94 -14.47
N ASP A 4 -1.91 39.67 -15.55
CA ASP A 4 -2.10 38.49 -16.43
C ASP A 4 -1.72 37.21 -15.68
N ALA A 5 -2.41 36.93 -14.57
CA ALA A 5 -2.20 35.72 -13.80
C ALA A 5 -3.09 34.61 -14.37
N THR A 6 -2.50 33.73 -15.19
CA THR A 6 -3.10 32.44 -15.52
C THR A 6 -3.06 31.56 -14.27
N LEU A 7 -4.17 30.90 -13.94
CA LEU A 7 -4.26 29.97 -12.82
C LEU A 7 -4.59 28.56 -13.31
N ARG A 8 -4.17 27.54 -12.57
CA ARG A 8 -4.57 26.16 -12.88
C ARG A 8 -6.07 26.00 -12.60
N LEU A 9 -6.77 25.33 -13.50
CA LEU A 9 -8.20 25.07 -13.32
C LEU A 9 -8.46 24.27 -12.02
N GLU A 10 -7.57 23.34 -11.68
CA GLU A 10 -7.60 22.56 -10.45
C GLU A 10 -7.55 23.43 -9.19
N ASP A 11 -6.58 24.34 -9.11
CA ASP A 11 -6.43 25.25 -7.96
C ASP A 11 -7.69 26.09 -7.76
N PHE A 12 -8.34 26.50 -8.86
CA PHE A 12 -9.61 27.22 -8.79
C PHE A 12 -10.74 26.36 -8.24
N ILE A 13 -10.94 25.15 -8.78
CA ILE A 13 -11.99 24.24 -8.32
C ILE A 13 -11.79 23.91 -6.84
N GLN A 14 -10.56 23.60 -6.44
CA GLN A 14 -10.21 23.29 -5.05
C GLN A 14 -10.45 24.49 -4.12
N ALA A 15 -10.11 25.70 -4.54
CA ALA A 15 -10.38 26.91 -3.77
C ALA A 15 -11.89 27.14 -3.58
N VAL A 16 -12.69 26.97 -4.64
CA VAL A 16 -14.16 27.11 -4.58
C VAL A 16 -14.77 26.05 -3.65
N GLN A 17 -14.32 24.79 -3.74
CA GLN A 17 -14.75 23.72 -2.83
C GLN A 17 -14.43 24.06 -1.37
N SER A 18 -13.19 24.45 -1.08
CA SER A 18 -12.77 24.81 0.28
C SER A 18 -13.58 25.98 0.85
N GLN A 19 -13.90 26.99 0.03
CA GLN A 19 -14.75 28.09 0.46
C GLN A 19 -16.18 27.64 0.79
N LEU A 20 -16.73 26.71 0.01
CA LEU A 20 -18.05 26.15 0.27
C LEU A 20 -18.10 25.33 1.54
N ASP A 21 -17.11 24.47 1.77
CA ASP A 21 -17.01 23.66 2.99
C ASP A 21 -16.88 24.54 4.24
N ASN A 22 -16.03 25.56 4.18
CA ASN A 22 -15.87 26.52 5.27
C ASN A 22 -17.17 27.28 5.56
N ALA A 23 -17.91 27.67 4.52
CA ALA A 23 -19.21 28.32 4.67
C ALA A 23 -20.24 27.36 5.31
N GLN A 24 -20.27 26.09 4.91
CA GLN A 24 -21.14 25.07 5.50
C GLN A 24 -20.78 24.78 6.96
N ALA A 25 -19.51 24.63 7.29
CA ALA A 25 -19.03 24.42 8.65
C ALA A 25 -19.41 25.60 9.56
N ALA A 26 -19.22 26.84 9.08
CA ALA A 26 -19.62 28.03 9.82
C ALA A 26 -21.14 28.09 10.05
N MET A 27 -21.97 27.68 9.08
CA MET A 27 -23.42 27.57 9.26
C MET A 27 -23.79 26.49 10.28
N ALA A 28 -23.16 25.32 10.23
CA ALA A 28 -23.40 24.24 11.20
C ALA A 28 -23.06 24.67 12.64
N ILE A 29 -21.96 25.41 12.84
CA ILE A 29 -21.58 25.97 14.13
C ILE A 29 -22.62 26.99 14.62
N LYS A 30 -23.09 27.90 13.75
CA LYS A 30 -24.12 28.88 14.12
C LYS A 30 -25.44 28.21 14.51
N ALA A 31 -25.81 27.14 13.81
CA ALA A 31 -27.02 26.38 14.07
C ALA A 31 -26.95 25.58 15.38
N ARG A 32 -25.83 24.91 15.65
CA ARG A 32 -25.69 23.99 16.79
C ARG A 32 -25.24 24.67 18.07
N ASN A 33 -24.34 25.65 18.00
CA ASN A 33 -23.68 26.21 19.19
C ASN A 33 -24.24 27.57 19.60
N LEU A 34 -24.81 28.34 18.68
CA LEU A 34 -25.28 29.71 18.94
C LEU A 34 -26.81 29.85 18.90
N ASN A 35 -27.54 28.77 18.57
CA ASN A 35 -28.99 28.72 18.39
C ASN A 35 -29.53 29.89 17.54
N LEU A 36 -28.71 30.37 16.60
CA LEU A 36 -29.05 31.48 15.73
C LEU A 36 -29.93 30.96 14.59
N PRO A 37 -30.99 31.68 14.21
CA PRO A 37 -31.86 31.27 13.11
C PRO A 37 -31.04 31.19 11.81
N LEU A 38 -30.98 29.99 11.23
CA LEU A 38 -30.44 29.78 9.89
C LEU A 38 -31.42 30.39 8.88
N THR A 39 -31.12 31.59 8.39
CA THR A 39 -31.98 32.28 7.41
C THR A 39 -31.70 31.83 5.97
N PHE A 40 -30.63 31.07 5.72
CA PHE A 40 -30.26 30.57 4.40
C PHE A 40 -29.52 29.22 4.47
N ALA A 41 -29.70 28.40 3.44
CA ALA A 41 -28.93 27.18 3.20
C ALA A 41 -28.45 27.18 1.74
N ILE A 42 -27.16 26.95 1.53
CA ILE A 42 -26.57 26.82 0.19
C ILE A 42 -26.73 25.36 -0.22
N LYS A 43 -27.62 25.09 -1.18
CA LYS A 43 -27.87 23.75 -1.71
C LYS A 43 -27.00 23.46 -2.95
N ASP A 44 -27.10 24.36 -3.93
CA ASP A 44 -26.43 24.25 -5.22
C ASP A 44 -25.88 25.62 -5.63
N ILE A 45 -24.71 25.65 -6.28
CA ILE A 45 -24.14 26.85 -6.89
C ILE A 45 -23.93 26.60 -8.38
N ASN A 46 -24.52 27.47 -9.20
CA ASN A 46 -24.25 27.56 -10.63
C ASN A 46 -23.37 28.78 -10.87
N LEU A 47 -22.21 28.57 -11.49
CA LEU A 47 -21.26 29.62 -11.81
C LEU A 47 -20.92 29.56 -13.30
N ASP A 48 -21.16 30.68 -13.99
CA ASP A 48 -20.77 30.87 -15.38
C ASP A 48 -19.51 31.73 -15.42
N LEU A 49 -18.37 31.08 -15.62
CA LEU A 49 -17.08 31.76 -15.72
C LEU A 49 -16.69 31.96 -17.19
N ARG A 50 -16.50 33.22 -17.59
CA ARG A 50 -15.92 33.56 -18.89
C ARG A 50 -14.40 33.61 -18.75
N ALA A 51 -13.71 32.67 -19.39
CA ALA A 51 -12.26 32.56 -19.29
C ALA A 51 -11.64 32.04 -20.60
N HIS A 52 -10.40 32.43 -20.84
CA HIS A 52 -9.55 31.82 -21.86
C HIS A 52 -8.95 30.54 -21.32
N VAL A 53 -8.81 29.55 -22.19
CA VAL A 53 -8.30 28.23 -21.86
C VAL A 53 -7.01 28.01 -22.62
N GLU A 54 -5.96 27.71 -21.90
CA GLU A 54 -4.67 27.37 -22.46
C GLU A 54 -4.26 26.00 -21.95
N PHE A 55 -3.78 25.15 -22.85
CA PHE A 55 -3.16 23.88 -22.49
C PHE A 55 -1.66 24.08 -22.54
N ALA A 56 -1.01 24.04 -21.39
CA ALA A 56 0.43 24.23 -21.25
C ALA A 56 0.98 23.25 -20.21
N ASP A 57 2.14 22.66 -20.49
CA ASP A 57 2.82 21.73 -19.57
C ASP A 57 1.95 20.55 -19.11
N SER A 58 1.09 20.04 -20.00
CA SER A 58 0.12 18.99 -19.70
C SER A 58 -0.93 19.36 -18.64
N GLU A 59 -1.15 20.65 -18.39
CA GLU A 59 -2.12 21.19 -17.43
C GLU A 59 -3.07 22.18 -18.11
N ILE A 60 -4.33 22.22 -17.64
CA ILE A 60 -5.32 23.20 -18.09
C ILE A 60 -5.18 24.47 -17.26
N ARG A 61 -4.85 25.56 -17.94
CA ARG A 61 -4.77 26.90 -17.35
C ARG A 61 -5.94 27.75 -17.82
N ILE A 62 -6.49 28.51 -16.89
CA ILE A 62 -7.56 29.45 -17.16
C ILE A 62 -7.10 30.88 -16.84
N ARG A 63 -7.52 31.80 -17.68
CA ARG A 63 -7.37 33.24 -17.46
C ARG A 63 -8.75 33.88 -17.54
N PRO A 64 -9.22 34.58 -16.49
CA PRO A 64 -10.48 35.30 -16.54
C PRO A 64 -10.51 36.28 -17.71
N ALA A 65 -11.62 36.31 -18.45
CA ALA A 65 -11.77 37.19 -19.59
C ALA A 65 -11.93 38.65 -19.13
N GLY A 66 -11.23 39.55 -19.81
CA GLY A 66 -11.36 41.00 -19.61
C GLY A 66 -12.69 41.56 -20.15
N ALA A 67 -13.06 42.75 -19.70
CA ALA A 67 -14.24 43.44 -20.21
C ALA A 67 -14.09 43.72 -21.72
N GLY A 68 -15.00 43.19 -22.53
CA GLY A 68 -15.01 43.37 -23.98
C GLY A 68 -14.28 42.31 -24.80
N GLU A 69 -13.64 41.32 -24.15
CA GLU A 69 -13.01 40.19 -24.85
C GLU A 69 -14.09 39.26 -25.43
N LYS A 70 -14.06 39.08 -26.76
CA LYS A 70 -15.10 38.35 -27.51
C LYS A 70 -14.81 36.85 -27.64
N GLU A 71 -13.57 36.43 -27.52
CA GLU A 71 -13.12 35.04 -27.75
C GLU A 71 -12.97 34.20 -26.46
N ALA A 72 -13.66 34.59 -25.39
CA ALA A 72 -13.62 33.85 -24.13
C ALA A 72 -14.55 32.63 -24.15
N SER A 73 -14.04 31.48 -23.67
CA SER A 73 -14.85 30.30 -23.40
C SER A 73 -15.75 30.52 -22.18
N VAL A 74 -16.91 29.88 -22.16
CA VAL A 74 -17.82 29.88 -21.01
C VAL A 74 -17.75 28.53 -20.32
N PHE A 75 -17.38 28.55 -19.04
CA PHE A 75 -17.42 27.38 -18.17
C PHE A 75 -18.69 27.41 -17.34
N HIS A 76 -19.55 26.42 -17.54
CA HIS A 76 -20.71 26.17 -16.69
C HIS A 76 -20.31 25.21 -15.59
N LEU A 77 -20.12 25.72 -14.37
CA LEU A 77 -19.74 24.92 -13.20
C LEU A 77 -20.94 24.79 -12.28
N VAL A 78 -21.31 23.53 -11.99
CA VAL A 78 -22.41 23.20 -11.09
C VAL A 78 -21.83 22.48 -9.88
N PHE A 79 -21.85 23.15 -8.73
CA PHE A 79 -21.44 22.57 -7.46
C PHE A 79 -22.68 22.16 -6.68
N THR A 80 -22.91 20.85 -6.56
CA THR A 80 -24.03 20.28 -5.81
C THR A 80 -23.55 19.72 -4.48
N ALA A 81 -24.29 19.95 -3.39
CA ALA A 81 -23.99 19.33 -2.11
C ALA A 81 -24.16 17.80 -2.22
N ILE A 82 -23.07 17.04 -2.03
CA ILE A 82 -23.13 15.57 -2.02
C ILE A 82 -23.68 15.13 -0.67
N THR A 83 -24.83 14.45 -0.67
CA THR A 83 -25.41 13.87 0.54
C THR A 83 -24.66 12.59 0.92
N ARG A 84 -24.66 12.23 2.22
CA ARG A 84 -24.00 11.00 2.69
C ARG A 84 -24.36 9.73 1.89
N PRO A 85 -25.62 9.51 1.46
CA PRO A 85 -25.96 8.39 0.57
C PRO A 85 -25.28 8.46 -0.79
N ALA A 86 -25.13 9.64 -1.38
CA ALA A 86 -24.44 9.82 -2.67
C ALA A 86 -22.92 9.59 -2.56
N ILE A 87 -22.33 9.86 -1.39
CA ILE A 87 -20.95 9.47 -1.07
C ILE A 87 -20.87 7.95 -0.95
N GLU A 88 -21.74 7.31 -0.16
CA GLU A 88 -21.72 5.86 0.06
C GLU A 88 -22.01 5.05 -1.22
N GLU A 89 -22.84 5.56 -2.13
CA GLU A 89 -23.20 4.93 -3.40
C GLU A 89 -22.07 5.05 -4.46
N ASN A 90 -21.22 6.08 -4.37
CA ASN A 90 -20.09 6.30 -5.31
C ASN A 90 -18.71 6.02 -4.70
N ALA A 91 -18.62 5.89 -3.38
CA ALA A 91 -17.42 5.50 -2.66
C ALA A 91 -17.26 3.99 -2.74
N ILE A 92 -16.94 3.48 -3.93
CA ILE A 92 -16.34 2.16 -4.03
C ILE A 92 -14.98 2.24 -3.34
N ALA A 93 -14.93 1.74 -2.10
CA ALA A 93 -13.74 1.32 -1.36
C ALA A 93 -12.65 2.38 -1.08
N LEU A 94 -13.00 3.48 -0.41
CA LEU A 94 -12.03 4.27 0.37
C LEU A 94 -11.89 3.66 1.77
N SER A 95 -11.22 2.52 1.86
CA SER A 95 -10.63 2.06 3.12
C SER A 95 -9.12 2.03 2.91
N GLU A 96 -8.51 3.22 3.00
CA GLU A 96 -7.07 3.35 3.18
C GLU A 96 -6.74 2.71 4.52
N GLY A 97 -6.45 1.41 4.49
CA GLY A 97 -5.79 0.76 5.60
C GLY A 97 -4.40 1.37 5.78
N PRO A 98 -3.86 1.43 7.01
CA PRO A 98 -2.51 1.94 7.28
C PRO A 98 -1.37 1.16 6.56
N ASP A 99 -1.70 0.07 5.85
CA ASP A 99 -0.79 -0.83 5.15
C ASP A 99 -0.93 -0.78 3.61
N GLU A 100 -1.56 0.26 3.03
CA GLU A 100 -1.67 0.35 1.57
C GLU A 100 -0.41 0.98 0.96
N ASP A 101 0.36 0.15 0.24
CA ASP A 101 1.56 0.57 -0.49
C ASP A 101 1.23 1.68 -1.52
N SER A 102 1.80 2.86 -1.29
CA SER A 102 1.70 4.04 -2.17
C SER A 102 2.25 3.74 -3.56
N LEU A 103 1.76 4.46 -4.58
CA LEU A 103 2.40 4.48 -5.90
C LEU A 103 3.86 4.99 -5.87
N ASP A 104 4.33 5.54 -4.75
CA ASP A 104 5.74 5.85 -4.54
C ASP A 104 6.67 4.64 -4.67
N GLU A 105 6.19 3.43 -4.42
CA GLU A 105 6.98 2.22 -4.63
C GLU A 105 7.31 1.95 -6.10
N LEU A 106 6.55 2.55 -7.02
CA LEU A 106 6.73 2.43 -8.46
C LEU A 106 7.67 3.49 -9.04
N ALA A 107 8.37 4.28 -8.21
CA ALA A 107 9.22 5.38 -8.67
C ALA A 107 10.32 4.94 -9.66
N ASP A 108 10.79 3.69 -9.59
CA ASP A 108 11.79 3.15 -10.51
C ASP A 108 11.22 2.82 -11.91
N GLU A 109 9.89 2.68 -12.04
CA GLU A 109 9.21 2.25 -13.27
C GLU A 109 8.35 3.35 -13.90
N LEU A 110 7.78 4.20 -13.04
CA LEU A 110 6.87 5.27 -13.37
C LEU A 110 7.45 6.60 -12.94
N THR A 111 7.52 7.52 -13.90
CA THR A 111 7.91 8.89 -13.64
C THR A 111 6.88 9.58 -12.71
N PRO A 112 7.27 10.67 -12.02
CA PRO A 112 6.35 11.44 -11.18
C PRO A 112 5.08 11.91 -11.93
N GLU A 113 5.21 12.25 -13.21
CA GLU A 113 4.08 12.66 -14.04
C GLU A 113 3.11 11.50 -14.31
N GLU A 114 3.62 10.30 -14.58
CA GLU A 114 2.80 9.11 -14.84
C GLU A 114 2.04 8.68 -13.59
N ARG A 115 2.65 8.82 -12.40
CA ARG A 115 2.01 8.57 -11.10
C ARG A 115 0.88 9.57 -10.85
N LYS A 116 1.13 10.87 -11.07
CA LYS A 116 0.08 11.91 -10.98
C LYS A 116 -1.10 11.64 -11.93
N ARG A 117 -0.83 11.13 -13.14
CA ARG A 117 -1.89 10.72 -14.08
C ARG A 117 -2.70 9.53 -13.57
N LEU A 118 -2.06 8.54 -12.95
CA LEU A 118 -2.76 7.41 -12.31
C LEU A 118 -3.62 7.88 -11.14
N GLU A 119 -3.10 8.80 -10.31
CA GLU A 119 -3.84 9.41 -9.21
C GLU A 119 -5.08 10.17 -9.71
N TRP A 120 -4.96 10.91 -10.82
CA TRP A 120 -6.08 11.56 -11.49
C TRP A 120 -7.10 10.57 -12.06
N ALA A 121 -6.65 9.40 -12.50
CA ALA A 121 -7.53 8.31 -12.93
C ALA A 121 -8.16 7.55 -11.75
N GLY A 122 -7.91 7.97 -10.51
CA GLY A 122 -8.47 7.38 -9.29
C GLY A 122 -7.66 6.21 -8.74
N VAL A 123 -6.43 5.99 -9.22
CA VAL A 123 -5.52 4.95 -8.73
C VAL A 123 -4.42 5.61 -7.91
N ARG A 124 -4.45 5.43 -6.60
CA ARG A 124 -3.50 6.03 -5.65
C ARG A 124 -2.60 5.00 -4.97
N THR A 125 -2.98 3.73 -4.99
CA THR A 125 -2.25 2.64 -4.35
C THR A 125 -2.02 1.49 -5.33
N VAL A 126 -0.97 0.69 -5.09
CA VAL A 126 -0.69 -0.51 -5.89
C VAL A 126 -1.87 -1.47 -5.85
N ARG A 127 -2.54 -1.58 -4.70
CA ARG A 127 -3.72 -2.42 -4.52
C ARG A 127 -4.91 -1.98 -5.36
N GLN A 128 -5.23 -0.69 -5.39
CA GLN A 128 -6.28 -0.16 -6.28
C GLN A 128 -5.97 -0.48 -7.75
N PHE A 129 -4.69 -0.47 -8.11
CA PHE A 129 -4.27 -0.84 -9.45
C PHE A 129 -4.44 -2.34 -9.75
N GLN A 130 -4.14 -3.23 -8.79
CA GLN A 130 -4.43 -4.66 -8.89
C GLN A 130 -5.92 -4.94 -9.04
N GLU A 131 -6.76 -4.29 -8.22
CA GLU A 131 -8.21 -4.45 -8.31
C GLU A 131 -8.74 -3.98 -9.67
N ALA A 132 -8.17 -2.92 -10.25
CA ALA A 132 -8.52 -2.47 -11.59
C ALA A 132 -8.07 -3.46 -12.68
N GLU A 133 -6.97 -4.21 -12.47
CA GLU A 133 -6.57 -5.28 -13.37
C GLU A 133 -7.52 -6.48 -13.30
N GLU A 134 -7.86 -6.94 -12.10
CA GLU A 134 -8.81 -8.03 -11.88
C GLU A 134 -10.19 -7.71 -12.48
N LYS A 135 -10.62 -6.45 -12.38
CA LYS A 135 -11.87 -5.95 -12.97
C LYS A 135 -11.76 -5.64 -14.48
N GLY A 136 -10.58 -5.77 -15.08
CA GLY A 136 -10.33 -5.51 -16.51
C GLY A 136 -10.37 -4.03 -16.92
N THR A 137 -10.37 -3.10 -15.96
CA THR A 137 -10.46 -1.65 -16.17
C THR A 137 -9.13 -0.98 -16.54
N VAL A 138 -8.00 -1.71 -16.48
CA VAL A 138 -6.66 -1.19 -16.83
C VAL A 138 -6.60 -0.59 -18.26
N ARG A 139 -7.34 -1.14 -19.22
CA ARG A 139 -7.42 -0.56 -20.59
C ARG A 139 -8.10 0.80 -20.63
N SER A 140 -9.02 1.07 -19.72
CA SER A 140 -9.66 2.38 -19.58
C SER A 140 -8.73 3.36 -18.89
N ILE A 141 -8.00 2.90 -17.85
CA ILE A 141 -6.97 3.69 -17.18
C ILE A 141 -5.87 4.09 -18.16
N GLY A 142 -5.34 3.15 -18.96
CA GLY A 142 -4.30 3.45 -19.96
C GLY A 142 -4.74 4.47 -21.01
N ARG A 143 -6.03 4.47 -21.39
CA ARG A 143 -6.59 5.49 -22.32
C ARG A 143 -6.69 6.87 -21.69
N VAL A 144 -7.10 6.96 -20.43
CA VAL A 144 -7.24 8.24 -19.69
C VAL A 144 -5.88 8.82 -19.33
N THR A 145 -4.94 7.97 -18.94
CA THR A 145 -3.58 8.37 -18.53
C THR A 145 -2.59 8.49 -19.68
N ASN A 146 -2.99 8.04 -20.88
CA ASN A 146 -2.15 7.89 -22.07
C ASN A 146 -0.88 7.05 -21.81
N LEU A 147 -1.02 6.01 -20.97
CA LEU A 147 0.07 5.11 -20.58
C LEU A 147 -0.05 3.75 -21.29
N PRO A 148 1.05 3.18 -21.79
CA PRO A 148 1.04 1.83 -22.37
C PRO A 148 0.63 0.79 -21.32
N VAL A 149 -0.42 0.02 -21.62
CA VAL A 149 -0.97 -1.02 -20.72
C VAL A 149 0.10 -2.03 -20.31
N GLU A 150 0.98 -2.44 -21.23
CA GLU A 150 2.05 -3.40 -20.94
C GLU A 150 3.10 -2.86 -19.96
N ARG A 151 3.37 -1.54 -20.01
CA ARG A 151 4.28 -0.91 -19.05
C ARG A 151 3.65 -0.89 -17.66
N LEU A 152 2.36 -0.56 -17.59
CA LEU A 152 1.62 -0.59 -16.34
C LEU A 152 1.57 -2.00 -15.73
N ARG A 153 1.31 -3.02 -16.55
CA ARG A 153 1.35 -4.43 -16.10
C ARG A 153 2.70 -4.83 -15.54
N LYS A 154 3.78 -4.51 -16.26
CA LYS A 154 5.13 -4.82 -15.79
C LYS A 154 5.47 -4.12 -14.47
N ALA A 155 5.07 -2.86 -14.32
CA ALA A 155 5.22 -2.12 -13.07
C ALA A 155 4.46 -2.80 -11.92
N LEU A 156 3.24 -3.27 -12.19
CA LEU A 156 2.42 -3.99 -11.22
C LEU A 156 2.98 -5.37 -10.86
N GLU A 157 3.47 -6.14 -11.83
CA GLU A 157 4.13 -7.42 -11.60
C GLU A 157 5.33 -7.26 -10.66
N ARG A 158 6.15 -6.22 -10.86
CA ARG A 158 7.27 -5.92 -9.97
C ARG A 158 6.83 -5.47 -8.58
N ALA A 159 5.85 -4.57 -8.49
CA ALA A 159 5.35 -4.09 -7.20
C ALA A 159 4.64 -5.17 -6.39
N SER A 160 3.99 -6.13 -7.07
CA SER A 160 3.29 -7.25 -6.44
C SER A 160 4.19 -8.46 -6.16
N ALA A 161 5.48 -8.39 -6.55
CA ALA A 161 6.43 -9.43 -6.25
C ALA A 161 6.72 -9.46 -4.74
N PRO A 162 6.87 -10.65 -4.15
CA PRO A 162 7.34 -10.75 -2.77
C PRO A 162 8.75 -10.17 -2.65
N LEU A 163 8.99 -9.44 -1.57
CA LEU A 163 10.33 -8.98 -1.25
C LEU A 163 10.57 -9.04 0.25
N VAL A 164 11.60 -9.79 0.63
CA VAL A 164 12.16 -9.75 1.99
C VAL A 164 13.15 -8.60 2.08
N GLN A 165 12.92 -7.69 3.03
CA GLN A 165 13.79 -6.52 3.24
C GLN A 165 14.74 -6.74 4.43
N ARG A 166 14.26 -7.41 5.47
CA ARG A 166 15.03 -7.54 6.71
C ARG A 166 14.66 -8.78 7.50
N VAL A 167 15.67 -9.32 8.18
CA VAL A 167 15.56 -10.45 9.10
C VAL A 167 16.23 -10.04 10.41
N GLU A 168 15.46 -10.00 11.49
CA GLU A 168 15.93 -9.55 12.81
C GLU A 168 15.55 -10.57 13.91
N PRO A 169 16.39 -10.79 14.92
CA PRO A 169 16.04 -11.64 16.06
C PRO A 169 15.07 -10.88 16.98
N VAL A 170 14.04 -11.56 17.48
CA VAL A 170 13.15 -10.98 18.49
C VAL A 170 13.60 -11.43 19.87
N ARG A 171 14.02 -10.45 20.69
CA ARG A 171 14.35 -10.70 22.09
C ARG A 171 13.05 -10.82 22.89
N VAL A 172 12.70 -12.03 23.30
CA VAL A 172 11.66 -12.24 24.30
C VAL A 172 12.25 -11.88 25.67
N ALA A 173 11.55 -11.06 26.44
CA ALA A 173 11.98 -10.73 27.80
C ALA A 173 12.13 -12.02 28.64
N PRO A 174 13.17 -12.16 29.46
CA PRO A 174 13.35 -13.34 30.31
C PRO A 174 12.29 -13.34 31.41
N GLY A 175 11.12 -13.88 31.11
CA GLY A 175 10.02 -14.11 32.04
C GLY A 175 9.59 -15.56 31.95
N ASN A 176 9.93 -16.35 32.98
CA ASN A 176 9.51 -17.72 33.25
C ASN A 176 9.12 -18.61 32.05
N GLY A 177 10.12 -19.31 31.50
CA GLY A 177 9.92 -20.57 30.78
C GLY A 177 9.88 -20.46 29.26
N ASP A 178 10.88 -21.08 28.64
CA ASP A 178 10.79 -21.80 27.36
C ASP A 178 10.14 -21.08 26.16
N THR A 179 10.23 -19.75 26.08
CA THR A 179 9.77 -19.08 24.86
C THR A 179 10.79 -19.34 23.76
N PRO A 180 10.40 -20.02 22.66
CA PRO A 180 11.33 -20.34 21.59
C PRO A 180 11.91 -19.05 21.02
N PRO A 181 13.21 -19.02 20.71
CA PRO A 181 13.84 -17.85 20.14
C PRO A 181 13.24 -17.58 18.75
N LEU A 182 12.82 -16.34 18.49
CA LEU A 182 12.01 -15.98 17.31
C LEU A 182 12.79 -15.10 16.33
N ILE A 183 12.42 -15.19 15.06
CA ILE A 183 12.91 -14.34 13.99
C ILE A 183 11.75 -13.52 13.42
N ARG A 184 11.95 -12.20 13.32
CA ARG A 184 11.06 -11.29 12.62
C ARG A 184 11.57 -11.08 11.22
N VAL A 185 10.72 -11.34 10.24
CA VAL A 185 10.96 -11.04 8.84
C VAL A 185 10.07 -9.89 8.44
N THR A 186 10.66 -8.83 7.90
CA THR A 186 9.90 -7.68 7.38
C THR A 186 10.15 -7.53 5.89
N GLY A 187 9.12 -7.09 5.17
CA GLY A 187 9.13 -7.04 3.73
C GLY A 187 7.80 -6.57 3.16
N ARG A 188 7.53 -6.93 1.91
CA ARG A 188 6.27 -6.63 1.22
C ARG A 188 5.74 -7.85 0.49
N ASN A 189 4.43 -7.87 0.31
CA ASN A 189 3.69 -8.97 -0.32
C ASN A 189 4.05 -10.34 0.26
N LEU A 190 4.31 -10.43 1.56
CA LEU A 190 4.73 -11.68 2.21
C LEU A 190 3.58 -12.68 2.37
N ILE A 191 2.35 -12.24 2.14
CA ILE A 191 1.12 -13.04 2.21
C ILE A 191 0.23 -12.71 1.01
N ARG A 192 -0.38 -13.72 0.40
CA ARG A 192 -1.49 -13.53 -0.54
C ARG A 192 -2.80 -14.11 0.01
N ARG A 193 -3.92 -13.53 -0.40
CA ARG A 193 -5.25 -14.08 -0.07
C ARG A 193 -5.40 -15.50 -0.62
N GLY A 194 -5.80 -16.43 0.24
CA GLY A 194 -6.21 -17.78 -0.17
C GLY A 194 -5.18 -18.89 0.04
N ALA A 195 -3.94 -18.60 0.45
CA ALA A 195 -2.96 -19.62 0.81
C ALA A 195 -2.03 -19.15 1.96
N PRO A 196 -1.67 -20.04 2.91
CA PRO A 196 -0.63 -19.73 3.88
C PRO A 196 0.73 -19.67 3.17
N PRO A 197 1.58 -18.66 3.48
CA PRO A 197 2.91 -18.58 2.91
C PRO A 197 3.77 -19.77 3.35
N GLN A 198 4.66 -20.24 2.48
CA GLN A 198 5.70 -21.20 2.84
C GLN A 198 6.99 -20.44 3.12
N VAL A 199 7.60 -20.72 4.26
CA VAL A 199 8.89 -20.13 4.65
C VAL A 199 9.90 -21.23 4.88
N ARG A 200 11.09 -21.07 4.28
CA ARG A 200 12.21 -22.00 4.38
C ARG A 200 13.48 -21.26 4.75
N ILE A 201 14.32 -21.89 5.57
CA ILE A 201 15.69 -21.42 5.84
C ILE A 201 16.64 -22.52 5.35
N GLY A 202 17.45 -22.19 4.34
CA GLY A 202 18.04 -23.16 3.43
C GLY A 202 16.93 -23.94 2.72
N ASP A 203 16.95 -25.26 2.83
CA ASP A 203 15.93 -26.15 2.24
C ASP A 203 14.91 -26.69 3.26
N ARG A 204 14.94 -26.19 4.50
CA ARG A 204 14.09 -26.71 5.58
C ARG A 204 12.94 -25.76 5.90
N PRO A 205 11.70 -26.27 6.05
CA PRO A 205 10.56 -25.46 6.43
C PRO A 205 10.74 -24.89 7.84
N VAL A 206 10.16 -23.70 8.06
CA VAL A 206 10.18 -23.02 9.36
C VAL A 206 8.75 -22.72 9.78
N SER A 207 8.48 -22.86 11.07
CA SER A 207 7.16 -22.58 11.64
C SER A 207 6.86 -21.08 11.66
N ILE A 208 5.70 -20.71 11.13
CA ILE A 208 5.18 -19.33 11.13
C ILE A 208 4.23 -19.19 12.32
N LEU A 209 4.55 -18.29 13.25
CA LEU A 209 3.73 -18.01 14.43
C LEU A 209 2.71 -16.90 14.19
N SER A 210 3.11 -15.88 13.45
CA SER A 210 2.26 -14.75 13.07
C SER A 210 2.57 -14.33 11.65
N SER A 211 1.54 -13.89 10.94
CA SER A 211 1.65 -13.51 9.54
C SER A 211 0.80 -12.27 9.27
N ALA A 212 1.46 -11.18 8.87
CA ALA A 212 0.87 -9.97 8.31
C ALA A 212 1.46 -9.68 6.90
N PRO A 213 0.80 -8.87 6.06
CA PRO A 213 1.25 -8.61 4.69
C PRO A 213 2.71 -8.14 4.55
N GLY A 214 3.22 -7.40 5.54
CA GLY A 214 4.60 -6.91 5.59
C GLY A 214 5.48 -7.48 6.72
N GLU A 215 4.96 -8.37 7.56
CA GLU A 215 5.70 -8.95 8.69
C GLU A 215 5.37 -10.42 8.89
N LEU A 216 6.39 -11.27 9.01
CA LEU A 216 6.25 -12.66 9.44
C LEU A 216 7.06 -12.87 10.73
N LEU A 217 6.46 -13.58 11.68
CA LEU A 217 7.14 -14.03 12.89
C LEU A 217 7.36 -15.53 12.80
N LEU A 218 8.63 -15.93 12.87
CA LEU A 218 9.08 -17.29 12.66
C LEU A 218 9.66 -17.88 13.94
N ALA A 219 9.46 -19.17 14.13
CA ALA A 219 10.15 -19.98 15.13
C ALA A 219 11.18 -20.88 14.44
N PRO A 220 12.44 -20.43 14.27
CA PRO A 220 13.52 -21.26 13.75
C PRO A 220 13.85 -22.43 14.70
N GLY A 221 14.31 -23.54 14.15
CA GLY A 221 14.99 -24.59 14.92
C GLY A 221 16.37 -24.15 15.44
N ASP A 222 16.97 -24.97 16.28
CA ASP A 222 18.26 -24.67 16.97
C ASP A 222 19.42 -24.37 16.02
N ASP A 223 19.34 -24.85 14.78
CA ASP A 223 20.36 -24.71 13.73
C ASP A 223 19.88 -23.90 12.50
N GLN A 224 18.75 -23.21 12.61
CA GLN A 224 18.18 -22.37 11.54
C GLN A 224 18.42 -20.87 11.77
N TRP A 225 19.62 -20.52 12.22
CA TRP A 225 20.02 -19.16 12.58
C TRP A 225 20.86 -18.43 11.52
N ALA A 226 21.25 -19.12 10.46
CA ALA A 226 21.90 -18.51 9.30
C ALA A 226 21.55 -19.31 8.03
N GLY A 227 21.75 -18.66 6.88
CA GLY A 227 21.55 -19.25 5.57
C GLY A 227 20.67 -18.38 4.69
N GLU A 228 20.04 -19.02 3.71
CA GLU A 228 19.12 -18.36 2.79
C GLU A 228 17.68 -18.51 3.30
N LEU A 229 17.05 -17.41 3.68
CA LEU A 229 15.62 -17.36 3.97
C LEU A 229 14.85 -17.21 2.66
N SER A 230 13.99 -18.17 2.33
CA SER A 230 13.05 -18.10 1.21
C SER A 230 11.62 -17.98 1.72
N VAL A 231 10.89 -16.98 1.24
CA VAL A 231 9.47 -16.76 1.49
C VAL A 231 8.71 -16.93 0.18
N GLU A 232 7.77 -17.87 0.16
CA GLU A 232 6.91 -18.18 -0.99
C GLU A 232 5.43 -17.97 -0.60
N PRO A 233 4.85 -16.79 -0.87
CA PRO A 233 3.44 -16.50 -0.54
C PRO A 233 2.43 -17.25 -1.40
N ALA A 234 2.84 -17.70 -2.59
CA ALA A 234 2.04 -18.49 -3.52
C ALA A 234 2.96 -19.32 -4.43
N PRO A 235 2.46 -20.43 -5.01
CA PRO A 235 3.28 -21.29 -5.87
C PRO A 235 4.03 -20.51 -6.95
N ALA A 236 5.34 -20.73 -7.05
CA ALA A 236 6.25 -20.10 -8.01
C ALA A 236 6.48 -18.59 -7.82
N LEU A 237 6.09 -18.01 -6.68
CA LEU A 237 6.40 -16.64 -6.29
C LEU A 237 7.25 -16.67 -5.03
N ALA A 238 8.56 -16.76 -5.17
CA ALA A 238 9.49 -16.81 -4.03
C ALA A 238 10.39 -15.58 -3.98
N SER A 239 10.69 -15.11 -2.76
CA SER A 239 11.73 -14.13 -2.46
C SER A 239 12.74 -14.75 -1.52
N ALA A 240 14.03 -14.64 -1.86
CA ALA A 240 15.12 -15.15 -1.04
C ALA A 240 16.01 -14.02 -0.49
N MET A 241 16.51 -14.18 0.73
CA MET A 241 17.49 -13.27 1.34
C MET A 241 18.47 -14.08 2.19
N SER A 242 19.77 -13.84 2.01
CA SER A 242 20.79 -14.39 2.90
C SER A 242 20.84 -13.61 4.22
N PHE A 243 20.96 -14.31 5.33
CA PHE A 243 21.10 -13.72 6.66
C PHE A 243 22.02 -14.57 7.56
N ASP A 244 22.60 -13.93 8.58
CA ASP A 244 23.35 -14.61 9.64
C ASP A 244 23.01 -14.00 11.00
N LEU A 245 22.35 -14.79 11.83
CA LEU A 245 21.95 -14.49 13.21
C LEU A 245 22.48 -15.56 14.17
N THR A 246 23.52 -16.30 13.81
CA THR A 246 24.13 -17.36 14.65
C THR A 246 24.50 -16.87 16.06
N ALA A 247 24.88 -15.60 16.20
CA ALA A 247 25.15 -14.97 17.49
C ALA A 247 23.94 -14.92 18.45
N PHE A 248 22.73 -15.12 17.93
CA PHE A 248 21.47 -15.13 18.69
C PHE A 248 20.88 -16.53 18.83
N ALA A 249 21.55 -17.55 18.30
CA ALA A 249 21.12 -18.94 18.43
C ALA A 249 21.07 -19.34 19.92
N PRO A 250 20.07 -20.13 20.33
CA PRO A 250 20.07 -20.74 21.65
C PRO A 250 21.35 -21.58 21.80
N PRO A 251 21.92 -21.67 23.01
CA PRO A 251 23.06 -22.54 23.25
C PRO A 251 22.66 -23.97 22.86
N SER A 252 23.31 -24.51 21.83
CA SER A 252 23.08 -25.87 21.36
C SER A 252 23.28 -26.82 22.54
N ILE A 253 22.21 -27.49 23.00
CA ILE A 253 22.35 -28.59 23.95
C ILE A 253 23.07 -29.70 23.18
N PRO A 254 24.31 -30.08 23.53
CA PRO A 254 24.96 -31.19 22.86
C PRO A 254 24.06 -32.41 23.02
N ALA A 255 23.72 -33.06 21.90
CA ALA A 255 22.94 -34.29 21.91
C ALA A 255 23.55 -35.25 22.95
N PRO A 256 22.73 -35.93 23.78
CA PRO A 256 23.26 -36.93 24.70
C PRO A 256 24.06 -37.92 23.87
N ALA A 257 25.35 -38.03 24.18
CA ALA A 257 26.24 -38.97 23.52
C ALA A 257 25.54 -40.32 23.51
N ALA A 258 25.21 -40.81 22.31
CA ALA A 258 24.58 -42.11 22.13
C ALA A 258 25.44 -43.11 22.90
N ASP A 259 24.85 -43.65 23.97
CA ASP A 259 25.48 -44.58 24.87
C ASP A 259 26.08 -45.68 24.01
N ARG A 260 27.41 -45.80 24.04
CA ARG A 260 28.12 -46.84 23.33
C ARG A 260 27.63 -48.16 23.92
N VAL A 261 26.66 -48.78 23.26
CA VAL A 261 26.23 -50.14 23.55
C VAL A 261 27.48 -51.02 23.50
N ALA A 262 27.94 -51.43 24.68
CA ALA A 262 29.07 -52.32 24.82
C ALA A 262 28.77 -53.62 24.05
N PRO A 263 29.74 -54.16 23.29
CA PRO A 263 29.52 -55.43 22.60
C PRO A 263 29.27 -56.55 23.61
N PRO A 264 28.38 -57.50 23.32
CA PRO A 264 28.10 -58.61 24.22
C PRO A 264 29.34 -59.50 24.40
N THR A 265 29.72 -59.72 25.65
CA THR A 265 30.79 -60.65 26.07
C THR A 265 30.49 -62.07 25.56
N PRO A 266 31.43 -62.77 24.91
CA PRO A 266 31.21 -64.15 24.49
C PRO A 266 31.13 -65.08 25.71
N ARG A 267 30.04 -65.86 25.79
CA ARG A 267 29.92 -67.00 26.71
C ARG A 267 30.99 -68.03 26.35
N GLN A 268 31.89 -68.33 27.29
CA GLN A 268 32.69 -69.55 27.21
C GLN A 268 31.81 -70.73 27.63
N GLU A 269 31.49 -71.61 26.67
CA GLU A 269 30.95 -72.94 26.95
C GLU A 269 32.10 -73.83 27.41
N THR A 270 32.13 -74.13 28.71
CA THR A 270 32.96 -75.18 29.29
C THR A 270 32.30 -76.54 29.03
N TRP A 271 32.95 -77.37 28.20
CA TRP A 271 32.69 -78.80 28.12
C TRP A 271 33.53 -79.51 29.19
N GLN A 272 32.88 -80.11 30.19
CA GLN A 272 33.29 -81.35 30.86
C GLN A 272 32.05 -82.09 31.35
#